data_AF-A0A132GU47-F1
#
_entry.id   AF-A0A132GU47-F1
#
_cell.length_a   1.000
_cell.length_b   1.000
_cell.length_c   1.000
_cell.angle_alpha   90.00
_cell.angle_beta   90.00
_cell.angle_gamma   90.00
#
_symmetry.space_group_name_H-M   'P 1'
#
loop_
_entity.id
_entity.type
_entity.pdbx_description
1 polymer ?
#
loop_
_entity_poly.entity_id
_entity_poly.type
_entity_poly.pdbx_seq_one_letter_code
_entity_poly.pdbx_strand_id
1 'polypeptide(L)'
;GSPLAGATARPLTSASISGTTLTLTFGDAVTTLKAGTPYIIKWASGDNIVSPVFSGVTIDVDADGSYDNGISGDNRVRFLGTYKSTTFDAEDKSILLMGGANTLYYPTAGAGIGAQRAYFKIGSDGALLARRLTAFNIDFGDDETTGIISTTNDTNDTNSDAWYSLDGVRLNGKPSAKGVYINNGKKVVIK
;
A
#
# COMPACT_ATOMS: atom_id res chain seq x y z
N GLY A 1 -6.20 13.39 27.31
CA GLY A 1 -6.65 12.39 26.33
C GLY A 1 -5.45 11.84 25.61
N SER A 2 -5.47 10.57 25.19
CA SER A 2 -4.43 10.08 24.26
C SER A 2 -4.58 10.83 22.93
N PRO A 3 -3.48 11.27 22.29
CA PRO A 3 -3.54 11.84 20.94
C PRO A 3 -4.05 10.85 19.88
N LEU A 4 -4.21 9.57 20.25
CA LEU A 4 -4.68 8.48 19.39
C LEU A 4 -6.13 8.04 19.68
N ALA A 5 -6.93 8.82 20.41
CA ALA A 5 -8.33 8.47 20.63
C ALA A 5 -9.07 8.36 19.28
N GLY A 6 -9.60 7.17 18.95
CA GLY A 6 -10.27 6.89 17.67
C GLY A 6 -9.32 6.54 16.51
N ALA A 7 -8.04 6.29 16.78
CA ALA A 7 -7.04 5.97 15.78
C ALA A 7 -6.03 4.94 16.29
N THR A 8 -5.39 4.24 15.36
CA THR A 8 -4.23 3.40 15.64
C THR A 8 -3.02 3.96 14.90
N ALA A 9 -1.89 4.02 15.59
CA ALA A 9 -0.62 4.40 15.01
C ALA A 9 0.26 3.15 14.86
N ARG A 10 0.84 2.92 13.69
CA ARG A 10 1.70 1.75 13.44
C ARG A 10 3.03 2.19 12.82
N PRO A 11 4.18 1.72 13.33
CA PRO A 11 5.48 2.02 12.73
C PRO A 11 5.74 1.12 11.52
N LEU A 12 6.50 1.62 10.54
CA LEU A 12 7.01 0.78 9.45
C LEU A 12 8.09 -0.15 10.01
N THR A 13 7.86 -1.46 9.99
CA THR A 13 8.80 -2.46 10.53
C THR A 13 9.70 -3.03 9.45
N SER A 14 9.16 -3.26 8.25
CA SER A 14 9.95 -3.77 7.11
C SER A 14 9.40 -3.32 5.77
N ALA A 15 10.25 -3.38 4.75
CA ALA A 15 9.87 -3.22 3.36
C ALA A 15 10.62 -4.23 2.49
N SER A 16 9.93 -4.82 1.51
CA SER A 16 10.50 -5.82 0.61
C SER A 16 10.01 -5.60 -0.83
N ILE A 17 10.83 -5.99 -1.81
CA ILE A 17 10.47 -5.93 -3.22
C ILE A 17 10.47 -7.36 -3.75
N SER A 18 9.33 -7.79 -4.31
CA SER A 18 9.19 -9.07 -5.01
C SER A 18 8.71 -8.80 -6.43
N GLY A 19 9.55 -9.12 -7.42
CA GLY A 19 9.29 -8.76 -8.82
C GLY A 19 9.19 -7.24 -9.01
N THR A 20 7.99 -6.76 -9.34
CA THR A 20 7.67 -5.33 -9.52
C THR A 20 6.77 -4.77 -8.40
N THR A 21 6.55 -5.54 -7.34
CA THR A 21 5.70 -5.15 -6.20
C THR A 21 6.56 -4.77 -5.01
N LEU A 22 6.37 -3.55 -4.49
CA LEU A 22 6.91 -3.13 -3.20
C LEU A 22 5.87 -3.40 -2.10
N THR A 23 6.26 -4.15 -1.08
CA THR A 23 5.44 -4.38 0.12
C THR A 23 6.00 -3.58 1.29
N LEU A 24 5.16 -2.75 1.90
CA LEU A 24 5.43 -2.01 3.13
C LEU A 24 4.69 -2.70 4.27
N THR A 25 5.42 -3.22 5.24
CA THR A 25 4.85 -3.93 6.39
C THR A 25 4.91 -3.03 7.62
N PHE A 26 3.75 -2.80 8.21
CA PHE A 26 3.57 -2.03 9.43
C PHE A 26 3.32 -2.98 10.60
N GLY A 27 3.97 -2.69 11.72
CA GLY A 27 3.86 -3.49 12.94
C GLY A 27 2.56 -3.26 13.70
N ASP A 28 2.56 -3.73 14.93
CA ASP A 28 1.44 -3.59 15.85
C ASP A 28 1.11 -2.12 16.18
N ALA A 29 -0.15 -1.88 16.54
CA ALA A 29 -0.60 -0.57 16.99
C ALA A 29 0.11 -0.16 18.29
N VAL A 30 0.65 1.06 18.32
CA VAL A 30 1.30 1.62 19.51
C VAL A 30 0.32 2.44 20.32
N THR A 31 0.51 2.44 21.64
CA THR A 31 -0.27 3.26 22.59
C THR A 31 0.40 4.59 22.92
N THR A 32 1.69 4.73 22.56
CA THR A 32 2.49 5.94 22.76
C THR A 32 3.29 6.27 21.50
N LEU A 33 3.41 7.56 21.21
CA LEU A 33 4.19 8.05 20.08
C LEU A 33 5.59 8.46 20.56
N LYS A 34 6.62 7.97 19.89
CA LYS A 34 8.00 8.39 20.11
C LYS A 34 8.30 9.59 19.21
N ALA A 35 8.89 10.64 19.79
CA ALA A 35 9.35 11.78 19.01
C ALA A 35 10.38 11.34 17.95
N GLY A 36 10.29 11.92 16.75
CA GLY A 36 11.15 11.59 15.61
C GLY A 36 10.77 10.30 14.87
N THR A 37 9.72 9.60 15.29
CA THR A 37 9.25 8.37 14.63
C THR A 37 8.01 8.65 13.78
N PRO A 38 8.07 8.52 12.44
CA PRO A 38 6.88 8.47 11.60
C PRO A 38 6.07 7.20 11.81
N TYR A 39 4.75 7.38 11.82
CA TYR A 39 3.75 6.32 11.95
C TYR A 39 2.73 6.47 10.83
N ILE A 40 2.18 5.35 10.36
CA ILE A 40 0.93 5.38 9.62
C ILE A 40 -0.22 5.44 10.63
N ILE A 41 -1.17 6.34 10.39
CA ILE A 41 -2.34 6.52 11.24
C ILE A 41 -3.54 5.89 10.52
N LYS A 42 -4.11 4.86 11.13
CA LYS A 42 -5.36 4.24 10.68
C LYS A 42 -6.49 4.71 11.59
N TRP A 43 -7.41 5.45 11.00
CA TRP A 43 -8.60 5.96 11.66
C TRP A 43 -9.66 4.86 11.83
N ALA A 44 -10.41 4.90 12.93
CA ALA A 44 -11.56 4.01 13.12
C ALA A 44 -12.79 4.43 12.29
N SER A 45 -12.90 5.72 11.95
CA SER A 45 -13.87 6.28 11.00
C SER A 45 -13.15 7.14 9.96
N GLY A 46 -13.82 7.54 8.88
CA GLY A 46 -13.25 8.46 7.88
C GLY A 46 -13.10 9.91 8.35
N ASP A 47 -13.38 10.19 9.63
CA ASP A 47 -13.38 11.55 10.17
C ASP A 47 -11.97 11.97 10.58
N ASN A 48 -11.65 13.24 10.32
CA ASN A 48 -10.40 13.83 10.78
C ASN A 48 -10.40 13.93 12.32
N ILE A 49 -9.24 13.70 12.97
CA ILE A 49 -9.09 14.18 14.35
C ILE A 49 -9.21 15.70 14.34
N VAL A 50 -10.13 16.20 15.15
CA VAL A 50 -10.26 17.62 15.46
C VAL A 50 -9.49 17.89 16.75
N SER A 51 -8.47 18.76 16.67
CA SER A 51 -7.70 19.27 17.81
C SER A 51 -7.01 18.19 18.68
N PRO A 52 -6.06 17.41 18.13
CA PRO A 52 -5.27 16.47 18.93
C PRO A 52 -4.49 17.21 20.02
N VAL A 53 -4.45 16.66 21.23
CA VAL A 53 -3.66 17.21 22.35
C VAL A 53 -2.39 16.40 22.51
N PHE A 54 -1.24 17.05 22.32
CA PHE A 54 0.08 16.52 22.66
C PHE A 54 0.56 17.19 23.96
N SER A 55 1.05 16.40 24.91
CA SER A 55 1.53 16.90 26.21
C SER A 55 2.99 16.54 26.41
N GLY A 56 3.78 17.46 26.97
CA GLY A 56 5.20 17.23 27.24
C GLY A 56 6.07 17.09 25.98
N VAL A 57 5.64 17.67 24.85
CA VAL A 57 6.40 17.66 23.60
C VAL A 57 6.76 19.09 23.17
N THR A 58 7.94 19.23 22.58
CA THR A 58 8.34 20.46 21.88
C THR A 58 8.23 20.20 20.38
N ILE A 59 7.48 21.06 19.67
CA ILE A 59 7.47 21.08 18.22
C ILE A 59 8.48 22.14 17.80
N ASP A 60 9.64 21.68 17.34
CA ASP A 60 10.71 22.55 16.83
C ASP A 60 10.65 22.55 15.30
N VAL A 61 10.37 23.72 14.72
CA VAL A 61 10.29 23.91 13.26
C VAL A 61 11.64 24.25 12.64
N ASP A 62 12.62 24.63 13.47
CA ASP A 62 13.95 25.09 13.08
C ASP A 62 15.02 23.99 13.23
N ALA A 63 14.66 22.84 13.80
CA ALA A 63 15.46 21.63 13.71
C ALA A 63 15.59 21.23 12.23
N ASP A 64 16.77 21.50 11.65
CA ASP A 64 17.10 21.32 10.21
C ASP A 64 17.07 19.85 9.73
N GLY A 65 16.60 18.92 10.57
CA GLY A 65 16.51 17.51 10.28
C GLY A 65 15.10 17.11 9.85
N SER A 66 14.93 16.77 8.57
CA SER A 66 14.02 15.66 8.26
C SER A 66 14.49 14.47 9.10
N TYR A 67 13.70 14.04 10.07
CA TYR A 67 14.09 12.87 10.85
C TYR A 67 13.90 11.65 9.97
N ASP A 68 15.05 11.10 9.55
CA ASP A 68 15.17 9.77 8.98
C ASP A 68 15.05 8.78 10.12
N ASN A 69 13.97 8.01 10.12
CA ASN A 69 13.73 7.02 11.17
C ASN A 69 14.68 5.81 11.09
N GLY A 70 15.71 5.90 10.24
CA GLY A 70 16.54 4.80 9.81
C GLY A 70 15.89 4.04 8.66
N ILE A 71 16.65 3.12 8.08
CA ILE A 71 16.15 2.29 6.99
C ILE A 71 15.27 1.17 7.57
N SER A 72 14.06 1.01 7.03
CA SER A 72 13.17 -0.08 7.42
C SER A 72 13.52 -1.37 6.65
N GLY A 73 13.53 -2.51 7.35
CA GLY A 73 13.71 -3.84 6.76
C GLY A 73 15.00 -4.01 5.95
N ASP A 74 14.90 -4.50 4.72
CA ASP A 74 16.00 -4.90 3.81
C ASP A 74 16.92 -3.75 3.33
N ASN A 75 17.00 -2.64 4.06
CA ASN A 75 17.72 -1.44 3.67
C ASN A 75 17.21 -0.78 2.36
N ARG A 76 15.95 -1.04 1.96
CA ARG A 76 15.42 -0.57 0.67
C ARG A 76 14.42 0.56 0.76
N VAL A 77 13.76 0.79 1.89
CA VAL A 77 12.81 1.92 2.04
C VAL A 77 13.06 2.63 3.34
N ARG A 78 13.05 3.96 3.29
CA ARG A 78 13.05 4.85 4.44
C ARG A 78 11.67 5.48 4.58
N PHE A 79 11.17 5.56 5.80
CA PHE A 79 9.97 6.32 6.13
C PHE A 79 10.42 7.61 6.80
N LEU A 80 10.21 8.74 6.11
CA LEU A 80 10.81 10.02 6.45
C LEU A 80 9.72 10.99 6.94
N GLY A 81 9.85 11.45 8.18
CA GLY A 81 8.95 12.44 8.78
C GLY A 81 9.41 13.87 8.54
N THR A 82 8.46 14.80 8.38
CA THR A 82 8.72 16.23 8.16
C THR A 82 8.08 17.08 9.24
N TYR A 83 8.83 18.03 9.81
CA TYR A 83 8.29 19.01 10.77
C TYR A 83 7.72 20.25 10.09
N LYS A 84 8.20 20.55 8.88
CA LYS A 84 7.76 21.67 8.03
C LYS A 84 7.11 21.15 6.75
N SER A 85 6.34 22.03 6.10
CA SER A 85 5.82 21.76 4.76
C SER A 85 6.99 21.44 3.83
N THR A 86 6.83 20.42 3.00
CA THR A 86 7.87 19.96 2.07
C THR A 86 7.30 19.94 0.66
N THR A 87 8.04 20.50 -0.30
CA THR A 87 7.67 20.58 -1.71
C THR A 87 8.71 19.80 -2.53
N PHE A 88 8.26 19.22 -3.64
CA PHE A 88 9.08 18.47 -4.57
C PHE A 88 9.08 19.18 -5.94
N ASP A 89 10.26 19.41 -6.49
CA ASP A 89 10.43 20.27 -7.67
C ASP A 89 10.34 19.52 -9.00
N ALA A 90 10.34 18.18 -8.97
CA ALA A 90 10.29 17.34 -10.15
C ALA A 90 9.72 15.96 -9.84
N GLU A 91 9.48 15.18 -10.89
CA GLU A 91 9.21 13.75 -10.73
C GLU A 91 10.43 13.04 -10.15
N ASP A 92 10.27 12.48 -8.95
CA ASP A 92 11.26 11.62 -8.32
C ASP A 92 10.63 10.26 -7.99
N LYS A 93 10.94 9.26 -8.83
CA LYS A 93 10.41 7.91 -8.63
C LYS A 93 10.95 7.25 -7.36
N SER A 94 12.04 7.75 -6.78
CA SER A 94 12.51 7.27 -5.48
C SER A 94 11.62 7.71 -4.32
N ILE A 95 10.62 8.56 -4.54
CA ILE A 95 9.74 9.10 -3.49
C ILE A 95 8.31 8.66 -3.74
N LEU A 96 7.65 8.13 -2.69
CA LEU A 96 6.22 7.87 -2.70
C LEU A 96 5.52 8.75 -1.67
N LEU A 97 4.48 9.44 -2.14
CA LEU A 97 3.55 10.21 -1.33
C LEU A 97 2.24 9.43 -1.18
N MET A 98 1.58 9.63 -0.04
CA MET A 98 0.24 9.12 0.18
C MET A 98 -0.79 10.07 -0.42
N GLY A 99 -1.60 9.55 -1.34
CA GLY A 99 -2.72 10.24 -1.97
C GLY A 99 -4.05 9.90 -1.32
N GLY A 100 -5.12 10.48 -1.87
CA GLY A 100 -6.49 10.08 -1.54
C GLY A 100 -6.77 8.63 -1.91
N ALA A 101 -7.84 8.07 -1.37
CA ALA A 101 -8.29 6.71 -1.66
C ALA A 101 -7.21 5.62 -1.44
N ASN A 102 -6.34 5.81 -0.44
CA ASN A 102 -5.26 4.88 -0.09
C ASN A 102 -4.26 4.62 -1.24
N THR A 103 -4.06 5.60 -2.11
CA THR A 103 -3.12 5.49 -3.23
C THR A 103 -1.72 5.94 -2.82
N LEU A 104 -0.71 5.36 -3.47
CA LEU A 104 0.68 5.85 -3.43
C LEU A 104 1.02 6.41 -4.80
N TYR A 105 1.66 7.57 -4.83
CA TYR A 105 2.03 8.24 -6.07
C TYR A 105 3.41 8.88 -5.98
N TYR A 106 4.08 9.00 -7.13
CA TYR A 106 5.33 9.74 -7.25
C TYR A 106 5.04 11.24 -7.27
N PRO A 107 5.81 12.08 -6.54
CA PRO A 107 5.63 13.53 -6.63
C PRO A 107 5.83 14.00 -8.07
N THR A 108 5.14 15.07 -8.45
CA THR A 108 5.41 15.85 -9.68
C THR A 108 5.90 17.24 -9.27
N ALA A 109 6.34 18.05 -10.23
CA ALA A 109 6.76 19.43 -9.95
C ALA A 109 5.65 20.21 -9.22
N GLY A 110 5.98 20.74 -8.04
CA GLY A 110 5.05 21.47 -7.19
C GLY A 110 4.19 20.59 -6.26
N ALA A 111 4.35 19.26 -6.29
CA ALA A 111 3.71 18.40 -5.30
C ALA A 111 4.26 18.72 -3.90
N GLY A 112 3.40 18.73 -2.90
CA GLY A 112 3.80 19.04 -1.54
C GLY A 112 3.03 18.26 -0.49
N ILE A 113 3.68 18.05 0.64
CA ILE A 113 3.08 17.55 1.86
C ILE A 113 3.16 18.66 2.92
N GLY A 114 2.06 18.89 3.64
CA GLY A 114 2.08 19.83 4.76
C GLY A 114 2.97 19.36 5.91
N ALA A 115 3.16 20.21 6.91
CA ALA A 115 3.93 19.90 8.11
C ALA A 115 3.40 18.66 8.86
N GLN A 116 4.28 18.03 9.65
CA GLN A 116 4.00 16.86 10.49
C GLN A 116 3.44 15.66 9.71
N ARG A 117 3.89 15.50 8.47
CA ARG A 117 3.57 14.36 7.60
C ARG A 117 4.80 13.53 7.32
N ALA A 118 4.62 12.41 6.64
CA ALA A 118 5.72 11.54 6.27
C ALA A 118 5.56 11.03 4.84
N TYR A 119 6.67 10.60 4.25
CA TYR A 119 6.73 10.02 2.90
C TYR A 119 7.72 8.85 2.88
N PHE A 120 7.62 8.00 1.85
CA PHE A 120 8.53 6.87 1.67
C PHE A 120 9.60 7.21 0.65
N LYS A 121 10.85 6.87 0.96
CA LYS A 121 11.98 6.95 0.03
C LYS A 121 12.54 5.57 -0.26
N ILE A 122 12.58 5.19 -1.53
CA ILE A 122 13.03 3.90 -2.02
C ILE A 122 14.50 4.00 -2.44
N GLY A 123 15.35 3.16 -1.84
CA GLY A 123 16.77 3.05 -2.09
C GLY A 123 17.63 4.12 -1.41
N SER A 124 18.92 3.82 -1.27
CA SER A 124 20.00 4.80 -1.02
C SER A 124 20.53 5.40 -2.33
N ASP A 125 20.48 4.63 -3.42
CA ASP A 125 20.99 5.02 -4.74
C ASP A 125 19.87 5.16 -5.76
N GLY A 126 19.90 6.31 -6.45
CA GLY A 126 18.80 6.88 -7.21
C GLY A 126 18.15 6.00 -8.28
N ALA A 127 16.90 6.35 -8.58
CA ALA A 127 16.10 6.10 -9.80
C ALA A 127 15.95 4.68 -10.37
N LEU A 128 16.89 3.75 -10.19
CA LEU A 128 16.92 2.46 -10.90
C LEU A 128 15.99 1.40 -10.31
N LEU A 129 15.85 1.33 -8.98
CA LEU A 129 14.90 0.40 -8.33
C LEU A 129 13.46 0.89 -8.48
N ALA A 130 13.23 2.19 -8.32
CA ALA A 130 11.92 2.79 -8.48
C ALA A 130 11.35 2.67 -9.90
N ARG A 131 12.20 2.69 -10.94
CA ARG A 131 11.77 2.60 -12.34
C ARG A 131 11.08 1.29 -12.71
N ARG A 132 11.17 0.25 -11.87
CA ARG A 132 10.64 -1.10 -12.14
C ARG A 132 9.40 -1.44 -11.31
N LEU A 133 9.02 -0.62 -10.34
CA LEU A 133 7.86 -0.89 -9.49
C LEU A 133 6.57 -0.51 -10.22
N THR A 134 5.65 -1.47 -10.31
CA THR A 134 4.33 -1.30 -10.94
C THR A 134 3.18 -1.51 -9.96
N ALA A 135 3.48 -2.04 -8.76
CA ALA A 135 2.50 -2.33 -7.74
C ALA A 135 3.06 -2.02 -6.35
N PHE A 136 2.15 -1.65 -5.45
CA PHE A 136 2.44 -1.36 -4.06
C PHE A 136 1.45 -2.10 -3.18
N ASN A 137 1.96 -2.71 -2.11
CA ASN A 137 1.18 -3.37 -1.09
C ASN A 137 1.48 -2.71 0.26
N ILE A 138 0.43 -2.42 1.03
CA ILE A 138 0.53 -1.95 2.41
C ILE A 138 -0.05 -3.05 3.28
N ASP A 139 0.82 -3.68 4.06
CA ASP A 139 0.50 -4.79 4.95
C ASP A 139 0.50 -4.29 6.39
N PHE A 140 -0.60 -4.54 7.10
CA PHE A 140 -0.78 -4.19 8.52
C PHE A 140 -0.67 -5.40 9.45
N GLY A 141 -0.43 -6.61 8.92
CA GLY A 141 -0.33 -7.84 9.69
C GLY A 141 -1.65 -8.33 10.31
N ASP A 142 -2.78 -7.70 9.99
CA ASP A 142 -4.09 -7.98 10.60
C ASP A 142 -4.83 -9.18 9.93
N ASP A 143 -4.13 -10.03 9.18
CA ASP A 143 -4.70 -11.12 8.35
C ASP A 143 -5.86 -10.68 7.42
N GLU A 144 -5.98 -9.37 7.16
CA GLU A 144 -6.94 -8.81 6.23
C GLU A 144 -6.61 -9.31 4.83
N THR A 145 -7.58 -10.00 4.23
CA THR A 145 -7.46 -10.52 2.86
C THR A 145 -7.18 -9.34 1.95
N THR A 146 -5.95 -9.24 1.42
CA THR A 146 -5.58 -8.20 0.44
C THR A 146 -6.67 -8.18 -0.63
N GLY A 147 -7.42 -7.09 -0.70
CA GLY A 147 -8.64 -7.00 -1.49
C GLY A 147 -8.38 -7.28 -2.96
N ILE A 148 -8.49 -8.56 -3.36
CA ILE A 148 -8.91 -8.90 -4.71
C ILE A 148 -10.37 -8.45 -4.78
N ILE A 149 -10.57 -7.17 -5.10
CA ILE A 149 -11.90 -6.55 -5.21
C ILE A 149 -12.66 -7.17 -6.39
N SER A 150 -11.93 -7.73 -7.37
CA SER A 150 -12.48 -8.41 -8.53
C SER A 150 -11.33 -9.05 -9.33
N THR A 151 -11.42 -10.33 -9.67
CA THR A 151 -10.86 -10.79 -10.94
C THR A 151 -11.76 -10.21 -12.02
N THR A 152 -11.32 -9.14 -12.69
CA THR A 152 -11.94 -8.76 -13.96
C THR A 152 -11.75 -9.96 -14.86
N ASN A 153 -12.83 -10.74 -15.04
CA ASN A 153 -12.92 -11.61 -16.19
C ASN A 153 -12.78 -10.66 -17.37
N ASP A 154 -11.64 -10.69 -18.04
CA ASP A 154 -11.50 -10.04 -19.34
C ASP A 154 -12.63 -10.66 -20.19
N THR A 155 -13.72 -9.93 -20.37
CA THR A 155 -14.91 -10.40 -21.10
C THR A 155 -14.66 -10.49 -22.60
N ASN A 156 -13.40 -10.59 -23.01
CA ASN A 156 -12.94 -10.58 -24.38
C ASN A 156 -12.78 -11.97 -25.01
N ASP A 157 -13.21 -13.05 -24.34
CA ASP A 157 -13.30 -14.37 -24.99
C ASP A 157 -14.74 -14.88 -24.98
N THR A 158 -15.59 -14.23 -25.77
CA THR A 158 -16.88 -14.77 -26.19
C THR A 158 -16.68 -15.93 -27.18
N ASN A 159 -16.01 -16.99 -26.76
CA ASN A 159 -16.20 -18.32 -27.32
C ASN A 159 -17.23 -19.03 -26.45
N SER A 160 -18.51 -18.67 -26.60
CA SER A 160 -19.66 -19.28 -25.87
C SER A 160 -19.68 -20.81 -25.95
N ASP A 161 -19.02 -21.37 -26.94
CA ASP A 161 -19.06 -22.78 -27.29
C ASP A 161 -17.85 -23.58 -26.78
N ALA A 162 -16.88 -22.95 -26.11
CA ALA A 162 -15.74 -23.66 -25.54
C ALA A 162 -16.14 -24.38 -24.24
N TRP A 163 -15.86 -25.68 -24.18
CA TRP A 163 -16.04 -26.52 -23.00
C TRP A 163 -14.68 -27.05 -22.55
N TYR A 164 -14.50 -27.19 -21.24
CA TYR A 164 -13.29 -27.75 -20.65
C TYR A 164 -13.63 -28.82 -19.59
N SER A 165 -12.74 -29.80 -19.42
CA SER A 165 -12.76 -30.69 -18.25
C SER A 165 -12.40 -29.94 -16.97
N LEU A 166 -12.62 -30.57 -15.81
CA LEU A 166 -12.15 -30.05 -14.52
C LEU A 166 -10.63 -29.86 -14.48
N ASP A 167 -9.87 -30.66 -15.23
CA ASP A 167 -8.41 -30.58 -15.33
C ASP A 167 -7.93 -29.49 -16.31
N GLY A 168 -8.85 -28.70 -16.88
CA GLY A 168 -8.53 -27.61 -17.80
C GLY A 168 -8.29 -28.04 -19.25
N VAL A 169 -8.60 -29.29 -19.62
CA VAL A 169 -8.46 -29.78 -21.01
C VAL A 169 -9.63 -29.28 -21.84
N ARG A 170 -9.34 -28.61 -22.97
CA ARG A 170 -10.37 -28.16 -23.92
C ARG A 170 -11.05 -29.35 -24.61
N LEU A 171 -12.38 -29.33 -24.64
CA LEU A 171 -13.24 -30.34 -25.24
C LEU A 171 -13.74 -29.88 -26.61
N ASN A 172 -13.96 -30.84 -27.52
CA ASN A 172 -14.51 -30.61 -28.85
C ASN A 172 -16.04 -30.51 -28.80
N GLY A 173 -16.54 -29.47 -28.12
CA GLY A 173 -17.97 -29.18 -27.97
C GLY A 173 -18.56 -29.62 -26.63
N LYS A 174 -19.89 -29.51 -26.51
CA LYS A 174 -20.61 -29.79 -25.26
C LYS A 174 -20.48 -31.27 -24.87
N PRO A 175 -19.96 -31.58 -23.68
CA PRO A 175 -19.85 -32.96 -23.21
C PRO A 175 -21.22 -33.60 -23.00
N SER A 176 -21.34 -34.86 -23.40
CA SER A 176 -22.53 -35.70 -23.25
C SER A 176 -22.45 -36.66 -22.05
N ALA A 177 -21.25 -36.85 -21.49
CA ALA A 177 -21.05 -37.66 -20.30
C ALA A 177 -21.46 -36.89 -19.03
N LYS A 178 -21.97 -37.63 -18.04
CA LYS A 178 -22.29 -37.07 -16.73
C LYS A 178 -21.01 -36.62 -16.03
N GLY A 179 -21.00 -35.43 -15.46
CA GLY A 179 -19.81 -34.88 -14.82
C GLY A 179 -19.87 -33.38 -14.62
N VAL A 180 -18.77 -32.82 -14.11
CA VAL A 180 -18.58 -31.38 -13.90
C VAL A 180 -17.62 -30.86 -14.96
N TYR A 181 -18.00 -29.76 -15.60
CA TYR A 181 -17.27 -29.15 -16.70
C TYR A 181 -17.18 -27.64 -16.51
N ILE A 182 -16.26 -26.99 -17.22
CA ILE A 182 -16.17 -25.53 -17.27
C ILE A 182 -16.69 -25.05 -18.63
N ASN A 183 -17.65 -24.14 -18.61
CA ASN A 183 -18.11 -23.41 -19.80
C ASN A 183 -18.20 -21.93 -19.44
N ASN A 184 -17.58 -21.07 -20.25
CA ASN A 184 -17.55 -19.62 -20.03
C ASN A 184 -17.14 -19.21 -18.60
N GLY A 185 -16.09 -19.84 -18.06
CA GLY A 185 -15.57 -19.59 -16.71
C GLY A 185 -16.46 -20.09 -15.56
N LYS A 186 -17.58 -20.77 -15.84
CA LYS A 186 -18.51 -21.28 -14.81
C LYS A 186 -18.50 -22.81 -14.77
N LYS A 187 -18.62 -23.37 -13.56
CA LYS A 187 -18.82 -24.81 -13.36
C LYS A 187 -20.24 -25.21 -13.76
N VAL A 188 -20.37 -26.19 -14.65
CA VAL A 188 -21.64 -26.73 -15.14
C VAL A 188 -21.68 -28.23 -14.87
N VAL A 189 -22.79 -28.73 -14.34
CA VAL A 189 -23.01 -30.15 -14.09
C VAL A 189 -23.90 -30.73 -15.19
N ILE A 190 -23.40 -31.74 -15.90
CA ILE A 190 -24.19 -32.56 -16.83
C ILE A 190 -24.68 -33.79 -16.06
N LYS A 191 -26.00 -33.99 -16.01
CA LYS A 191 -26.68 -35.05 -15.25
C LYS A 191 -27.15 -36.20 -16.14
#